data_AF-A0A850NYB5-F1
#
_entry.id   AF-A0A850NYB5-F1
#
_cell.length_a   1.000
_cell.length_b   1.000
_cell.length_c   1.000
_cell.angle_alpha   90.00
_cell.angle_beta   90.00
_cell.angle_gamma   90.00
#
_symmetry.space_group_name_H-M   'P 1'
#
loop_
_entity.id
_entity.type
_entity.pdbx_description
1 polymer ?
#
loop_
_entity_poly.entity_id
_entity_poly.type
_entity_poly.pdbx_seq_one_letter_code
_entity_poly.pdbx_strand_id
1 'polypeptide(L)'
;MARRETLVVVNQLGEAVRDALAPFGSRLQIVEADRDSDTPWQYANLARAADVLLTGPSPGWKNAPVLAPPGWAAHDEGPEWVQLASAGIDGYPHWLLAGRTVTCGRGDAAVPIAEHVLAALLLHTR
;
A
#
# COMPACT_ATOMS: atom_id res chain seq x y z
N MET A 1 -8.09 -22.19 6.49
CA MET A 1 -7.29 -21.03 6.94
C MET A 1 -7.66 -20.76 8.39
N ALA A 2 -6.74 -20.91 9.33
CA ALA A 2 -7.04 -20.66 10.74
C ALA A 2 -7.20 -19.14 10.95
N ARG A 3 -8.35 -18.70 11.47
CA ARG A 3 -8.64 -17.27 11.66
C ARG A 3 -7.74 -16.74 12.78
N ARG A 4 -6.82 -15.83 12.46
CA ARG A 4 -6.01 -15.11 13.46
C ARG A 4 -6.91 -14.19 14.29
N GLU A 5 -6.66 -14.11 15.60
CA GLU A 5 -7.45 -13.27 16.52
C GLU A 5 -7.16 -11.77 16.35
N THR A 6 -5.94 -11.43 15.93
CA THR A 6 -5.48 -10.06 15.64
C THR A 6 -4.72 -10.04 14.32
N LEU A 7 -5.00 -9.06 13.46
CA LEU A 7 -4.31 -8.84 12.18
C LEU A 7 -3.25 -7.75 12.29
N VAL A 8 -2.07 -7.98 11.72
CA VAL A 8 -0.98 -7.00 11.61
C VAL A 8 -1.16 -6.21 10.31
N VAL A 9 -1.40 -4.91 10.43
CA VAL A 9 -1.60 -3.99 9.30
C VAL A 9 -0.43 -3.02 9.23
N VAL A 10 0.35 -3.10 8.16
CA VAL A 10 1.38 -2.10 7.85
C VAL A 10 0.72 -0.93 7.13
N ASN A 11 0.70 0.22 7.79
CA ASN A 11 0.15 1.47 7.27
C ASN A 11 1.28 2.38 6.78
N GLN A 12 1.28 2.66 5.47
CA GLN A 12 2.19 3.62 4.84
C GLN A 12 1.45 4.83 4.25
N LEU A 13 0.18 5.02 4.64
CA LEU A 13 -0.69 6.07 4.11
C LEU A 13 -0.98 7.18 5.14
N GLY A 14 -0.31 7.14 6.30
CA GLY A 14 -0.30 8.20 7.29
C GLY A 14 -1.54 8.22 8.20
N GLU A 15 -1.76 9.38 8.81
CA GLU A 15 -2.71 9.57 9.92
C GLU A 15 -4.16 9.39 9.52
N ALA A 16 -4.57 9.87 8.34
CA ALA A 16 -5.96 9.71 7.89
C ALA A 16 -6.39 8.24 7.83
N VAL A 17 -5.49 7.35 7.41
CA VAL A 17 -5.74 5.91 7.40
C VAL A 17 -5.65 5.32 8.82
N ARG A 18 -4.72 5.77 9.65
CA ARG A 18 -4.66 5.38 11.08
C ARG A 18 -6.00 5.66 11.77
N ASP A 19 -6.54 6.85 11.59
CA ASP A 19 -7.78 7.28 12.24
C ASP A 19 -8.98 6.47 11.73
N ALA A 20 -9.02 6.17 10.43
CA ALA A 20 -10.03 5.28 9.85
C ALA A 20 -9.94 3.85 10.39
N LEU A 21 -8.75 3.40 10.81
CA LEU A 21 -8.53 2.08 11.40
C LEU A 21 -8.75 2.02 12.92
N ALA A 22 -8.75 3.16 13.62
CA ALA A 22 -8.91 3.22 15.07
C ALA A 22 -10.17 2.49 15.61
N PRO A 23 -11.34 2.53 14.94
CA PRO A 23 -12.54 1.84 15.41
C PRO A 23 -12.41 0.30 15.49
N PHE A 24 -11.43 -0.31 14.81
CA PHE A 24 -11.23 -1.75 14.85
C PHE A 24 -10.48 -2.23 16.11
N GLY A 25 -9.87 -1.29 16.87
CA GLY A 25 -9.28 -1.56 18.18
C GLY A 25 -8.31 -2.74 18.18
N SER A 26 -8.41 -3.61 19.19
CA SER A 26 -7.51 -4.75 19.41
C SER A 26 -7.59 -5.86 18.34
N ARG A 27 -8.51 -5.74 17.37
CA ARG A 27 -8.57 -6.64 16.21
C ARG A 27 -7.42 -6.38 15.23
N LEU A 28 -6.85 -5.17 15.26
CA LEU A 28 -5.73 -4.76 14.43
C LEU A 28 -4.53 -4.38 15.29
N GLN A 29 -3.35 -4.86 14.91
CA GLN A 29 -2.07 -4.31 15.31
C GLN A 29 -1.57 -3.45 14.14
N ILE A 30 -1.66 -2.13 14.29
CA ILE A 30 -1.23 -1.19 13.26
C ILE A 30 0.27 -0.91 13.44
N VAL A 31 1.02 -1.05 12.35
CA VAL A 31 2.44 -0.75 12.27
C VAL A 31 2.63 0.37 11.27
N GLU A 32 3.21 1.47 11.71
CA GLU A 32 3.51 2.59 10.82
C GLU A 32 4.84 2.38 10.11
N ALA A 33 4.84 2.63 8.82
CA ALA A 33 6.03 2.57 8.00
C ALA A 33 6.03 3.71 6.97
N ASP A 34 7.22 4.14 6.57
CA ASP A 34 7.39 5.22 5.62
C ASP A 34 7.43 4.68 4.18
N ARG A 35 6.39 5.02 3.41
CA ARG A 35 6.29 4.70 1.98
C ARG A 35 7.34 5.40 1.14
N ASP A 36 7.76 6.58 1.56
CA ASP A 36 8.59 7.48 0.78
C ASP A 36 10.08 7.29 1.10
N SER A 37 10.40 6.31 1.95
CA SER A 37 11.76 5.78 2.14
C SER A 37 12.32 5.16 0.84
N ASP A 38 13.65 4.96 0.79
CA ASP A 38 14.31 4.28 -0.32
C ASP A 38 13.97 2.78 -0.39
N THR A 39 13.53 2.20 0.74
CA THR A 39 13.25 0.77 0.89
C THR A 39 11.90 0.53 1.58
N PRO A 40 10.76 0.96 1.00
CA PRO A 40 9.45 0.90 1.65
C PRO A 40 8.94 -0.54 1.91
N TRP A 41 9.56 -1.53 1.29
CA TRP A 41 9.31 -2.96 1.55
C TRP A 41 10.08 -3.51 2.75
N GLN A 42 11.05 -2.77 3.31
CA GLN A 42 11.84 -3.13 4.48
C GLN A 42 11.14 -2.67 5.76
N TYR A 43 10.01 -3.28 6.07
CA TYR A 43 9.43 -3.29 7.43
C TYR A 43 9.85 -4.55 8.20
N ALA A 44 10.91 -5.22 7.73
CA ALA A 44 11.43 -6.53 8.12
C ALA A 44 11.88 -6.67 9.60
N ASN A 45 11.75 -5.63 10.42
CA ASN A 45 11.88 -5.74 11.88
C ASN A 45 10.58 -6.18 12.55
N LEU A 46 9.49 -6.35 11.79
CA LEU A 46 8.30 -7.00 12.30
C LEU A 46 8.61 -8.47 12.54
N ALA A 47 8.65 -8.86 13.82
CA ALA A 47 8.79 -10.25 14.28
C ALA A 47 7.69 -11.21 13.75
N ARG A 48 6.79 -10.72 12.88
CA ARG A 48 5.71 -11.44 12.19
C ARG A 48 5.58 -10.90 10.76
N ALA A 49 5.33 -11.78 9.79
CA ALA A 49 4.83 -11.40 8.48
C ALA A 49 3.56 -10.55 8.66
N ALA A 50 3.52 -9.36 8.03
CA ALA A 50 2.32 -8.53 8.02
C ALA A 50 1.15 -9.33 7.43
N ASP A 51 -0.07 -9.12 7.91
CA ASP A 51 -1.26 -9.70 7.27
C ASP A 51 -1.71 -8.81 6.10
N VAL A 52 -1.64 -7.49 6.31
CA VAL A 52 -2.07 -6.47 5.34
C VAL A 52 -1.01 -5.39 5.17
N LEU A 53 -0.78 -4.97 3.93
CA LEU A 53 -0.01 -3.77 3.58
C LEU A 53 -0.92 -2.74 2.93
N LEU A 54 -0.96 -1.53 3.51
CA LEU A 54 -1.60 -0.36 2.92
C LEU A 54 -0.50 0.58 2.42
N THR A 55 -0.41 0.74 1.10
CA THR A 55 0.67 1.52 0.47
C THR A 55 0.19 2.30 -0.76
N GLY A 56 1.06 3.04 -1.41
CA GLY A 56 0.77 3.83 -2.59
C GLY A 56 2.01 4.07 -3.46
N PRO A 57 1.90 4.87 -4.53
CA PRO A 57 3.03 5.16 -5.40
C PRO A 57 4.09 5.97 -4.65
N SER A 58 5.35 5.55 -4.73
CA SER A 58 6.51 6.32 -4.26
C SER A 58 7.75 6.04 -5.13
N PRO A 59 8.77 6.91 -5.10
CA PRO A 59 10.05 6.65 -5.76
C PRO A 59 10.68 5.34 -5.30
N GLY A 60 10.60 5.01 -4.00
CA GLY A 60 11.08 3.75 -3.45
C GLY A 60 10.45 2.56 -4.17
N TRP A 61 9.11 2.47 -4.19
CA TRP A 61 8.41 1.37 -4.88
C TRP A 61 8.72 1.28 -6.37
N LYS A 62 8.81 2.42 -7.05
CA LYS A 62 9.17 2.48 -8.48
C LYS A 62 10.58 1.96 -8.75
N ASN A 63 11.50 2.21 -7.83
CA ASN A 63 12.91 1.81 -7.92
C ASN A 63 13.19 0.49 -7.18
N ALA A 64 12.15 -0.25 -6.80
CA ALA A 64 12.30 -1.50 -6.10
C ALA A 64 13.13 -2.52 -6.91
N PRO A 65 13.90 -3.39 -6.24
CA PRO A 65 14.67 -4.41 -6.91
C PRO A 65 13.75 -5.33 -7.73
N VAL A 66 14.25 -5.80 -8.88
CA VAL A 66 13.51 -6.73 -9.75
C VAL A 66 13.23 -8.06 -9.05
N LEU A 67 14.20 -8.53 -8.26
CA LEU A 67 14.05 -9.73 -7.44
C LEU A 67 13.45 -9.37 -6.09
N ALA A 68 12.57 -10.25 -5.60
CA ALA A 68 11.96 -10.11 -4.30
C ALA A 68 13.03 -10.07 -3.20
N PRO A 69 13.01 -9.08 -2.30
CA PRO A 69 13.84 -9.07 -1.10
C PRO A 69 13.53 -10.30 -0.22
N PRO A 70 14.44 -10.68 0.70
CA PRO A 70 14.14 -11.69 1.72
C PRO A 70 12.86 -11.33 2.48
N GLY A 71 11.99 -12.31 2.73
CA GLY A 71 10.68 -12.11 3.35
C GLY A 71 9.55 -11.77 2.36
N TRP A 72 9.82 -11.71 1.05
CA TRP A 72 8.80 -11.46 0.02
C TRP A 72 8.68 -12.59 -1.01
N ALA A 73 9.56 -13.60 -0.93
CA ALA A 73 9.73 -14.64 -1.94
C ALA A 73 8.65 -15.73 -1.89
N ALA A 74 8.01 -15.92 -0.75
CA ALA A 74 6.92 -16.88 -0.57
C ALA A 74 5.63 -16.19 -0.09
N HIS A 75 4.48 -16.77 -0.46
CA HIS A 75 3.16 -16.34 0.00
C HIS A 75 3.06 -16.19 1.53
N ASP A 76 3.80 -17.01 2.28
CA ASP A 76 3.70 -17.11 3.73
C ASP A 76 4.67 -16.17 4.49
N GLU A 77 5.52 -15.43 3.77
CA GLU A 77 6.52 -14.53 4.35
C GLU A 77 6.15 -13.04 4.22
N GLY A 78 5.37 -12.71 3.19
CA GLY A 78 4.88 -11.35 2.90
C GLY A 78 3.40 -11.15 3.27
N PRO A 79 2.85 -9.95 3.04
CA PRO A 79 1.45 -9.66 3.28
C PRO A 79 0.55 -10.51 2.39
N GLU A 80 -0.49 -11.11 2.98
CA GLU A 80 -1.52 -11.85 2.24
C GLU A 80 -2.40 -10.91 1.41
N TRP A 81 -2.54 -9.67 1.87
CA TRP A 81 -3.28 -8.62 1.20
C TRP A 81 -2.48 -7.32 1.08
N VAL A 82 -2.41 -6.79 -0.14
CA VAL A 82 -1.88 -5.44 -0.42
C VAL A 82 -3.00 -4.55 -0.97
N GLN A 83 -3.25 -3.42 -0.31
CA GLN A 83 -4.12 -2.36 -0.79
C GLN A 83 -3.27 -1.19 -1.28
N LEU A 84 -3.46 -0.84 -2.56
CA LEU A 84 -2.77 0.27 -3.21
C LEU A 84 -3.67 1.51 -3.22
N ALA A 85 -3.17 2.63 -2.71
CA ALA A 85 -3.75 3.97 -2.84
C ALA A 85 -3.41 4.57 -4.22
N SER A 86 -3.71 3.81 -5.26
CA SER A 86 -3.59 4.20 -6.66
C SER A 86 -4.54 3.38 -7.51
N ALA A 87 -4.97 3.92 -8.64
CA ALA A 87 -5.68 3.15 -9.65
C ALA A 87 -4.72 2.31 -10.51
N GLY A 88 -3.57 2.89 -10.90
CA GLY A 88 -2.53 2.23 -11.67
C GLY A 88 -1.62 1.36 -10.79
N ILE A 89 -1.10 0.28 -11.39
CA ILE A 89 -0.23 -0.71 -10.71
C ILE A 89 1.14 -0.87 -11.37
N ASP A 90 1.38 -0.18 -12.49
CA ASP A 90 2.58 -0.35 -13.32
C ASP A 90 3.87 0.12 -12.63
N GLY A 91 3.74 0.96 -11.60
CA GLY A 91 4.85 1.49 -10.81
C GLY A 91 5.34 0.57 -9.68
N TYR A 92 4.79 -0.63 -9.54
CA TYR A 92 5.15 -1.56 -8.47
C TYR A 92 5.91 -2.79 -9.02
N PRO A 93 6.81 -3.39 -8.24
CA PRO A 93 7.54 -4.57 -8.68
C PRO A 93 6.60 -5.79 -8.77
N HIS A 94 6.87 -6.67 -9.74
CA HIS A 94 6.04 -7.85 -9.98
C HIS A 94 5.87 -8.73 -8.73
N TRP A 95 6.92 -8.85 -7.90
CA TRP A 95 6.85 -9.62 -6.66
C TRP A 95 5.94 -9.00 -5.60
N LEU A 96 5.59 -7.71 -5.67
CA LEU A 96 4.56 -7.12 -4.81
C LEU A 96 3.17 -7.60 -5.23
N LEU A 97 2.99 -7.78 -6.55
CA LEU A 97 1.70 -8.01 -7.18
C LEU A 97 1.34 -9.50 -7.34
N ALA A 98 2.35 -10.36 -7.43
CA ALA A 98 2.19 -11.77 -7.70
C ALA A 98 1.98 -12.58 -6.42
N GLY A 99 1.12 -13.59 -6.51
CA GLY A 99 0.93 -14.56 -5.43
C GLY A 99 0.45 -13.92 -4.13
N ARG A 100 -0.62 -13.11 -4.19
CA ARG A 100 -1.39 -12.62 -3.04
C ARG A 100 -2.63 -11.87 -3.51
N THR A 101 -3.49 -11.49 -2.57
CA THR A 101 -4.60 -10.58 -2.87
C THR A 101 -4.05 -9.17 -3.03
N VAL A 102 -4.35 -8.53 -4.15
CA VAL A 102 -3.97 -7.13 -4.40
C VAL A 102 -5.20 -6.36 -4.87
N THR A 103 -5.47 -5.24 -4.20
CA THR A 103 -6.55 -4.33 -4.52
C THR A 103 -6.00 -2.94 -4.77
N CYS A 104 -6.75 -2.13 -5.52
CA CYS A 104 -6.33 -0.79 -5.90
C CYS A 104 -7.44 0.24 -5.62
N GLY A 105 -7.08 1.50 -5.48
CA GLY A 105 -7.96 2.62 -5.19
C GLY A 105 -8.79 3.08 -6.40
N ARG A 106 -9.24 2.17 -7.27
CA ARG A 106 -9.94 2.57 -8.49
C ARG A 106 -11.16 3.46 -8.16
N GLY A 107 -11.17 4.67 -8.71
CA GLY A 107 -12.26 5.64 -8.57
C GLY A 107 -12.06 6.67 -7.45
N ASP A 108 -11.08 6.48 -6.55
CA ASP A 108 -10.78 7.43 -5.47
C ASP A 108 -10.42 8.84 -5.98
N ALA A 109 -9.70 8.89 -7.09
CA ALA A 109 -9.19 10.11 -7.70
C ALA A 109 -10.11 10.66 -8.80
N ALA A 110 -11.30 10.10 -9.03
CA ALA A 110 -12.15 10.50 -10.15
C ALA A 110 -12.53 11.99 -10.09
N VAL A 111 -12.98 12.45 -8.92
CA VAL A 111 -13.33 13.86 -8.69
C VAL A 111 -12.11 14.78 -8.83
N PRO A 112 -10.98 14.59 -8.09
CA PRO A 112 -9.82 15.48 -8.23
C PRO A 112 -9.19 15.47 -9.63
N ILE A 113 -9.26 14.35 -10.37
CA ILE A 113 -8.84 14.31 -11.78
C ILE A 113 -9.76 15.17 -12.64
N ALA A 114 -11.08 15.06 -12.47
CA ALA A 114 -12.03 15.90 -13.21
C ALA A 114 -11.81 17.39 -12.93
N GLU A 115 -11.62 17.75 -11.65
CA GLU A 115 -11.29 19.12 -11.24
C GLU A 115 -9.99 19.62 -11.89
N HIS A 116 -8.94 18.80 -11.85
CA HIS A 116 -7.66 19.13 -12.47
C HIS A 116 -7.81 19.38 -13.99
N VAL A 117 -8.52 18.50 -14.70
CA VAL A 117 -8.74 18.64 -16.15
C VAL A 117 -9.53 19.91 -16.47
N LEU A 118 -10.61 20.18 -15.74
CA LEU A 118 -11.41 21.39 -15.94
C LEU A 118 -10.59 22.65 -15.65
N ALA A 119 -9.78 22.65 -14.59
CA ALA A 119 -8.89 23.76 -14.27
C ALA A 119 -7.84 23.99 -15.37
N ALA A 120 -7.23 22.91 -15.88
CA ALA A 120 -6.25 22.99 -16.96
C ALA A 120 -6.86 23.55 -18.26
N LEU A 121 -8.08 23.11 -18.61
CA LEU A 121 -8.81 23.65 -19.77
C LEU A 121 -9.08 25.15 -19.61
N LEU A 122 -9.57 25.58 -18.44
CA LEU A 122 -9.85 26.99 -18.15
C LEU A 122 -8.59 27.87 -18.11
N LEU A 123 -7.43 27.31 -17.73
CA LEU A 123 -6.16 28.02 -17.77
C LEU A 123 -5.62 28.14 -19.19
N HIS A 124 -5.82 27.12 -20.03
CA HIS A 124 -5.38 27.13 -21.42
C HIS A 124 -6.21 28.07 -22.30
N THR A 125 -7.51 28.22 -22.02
CA THR A 125 -8.43 29.06 -22.82
C THR A 125 -8.42 30.54 -22.42
N ARG A 126 -7.50 30.94 -21.54
CA ARG A 126 -7.26 32.35 -21.19
C ARG A 126 -6.33 33.05 -22.16
#